data_AF-J3MNP7-F1
#
_entry.id   AF-J3MNP7-F1
#
_cell.length_a   1.000
_cell.length_b   1.000
_cell.length_c   1.000
_cell.angle_alpha   90.00
_cell.angle_beta   90.00
_cell.angle_gamma   90.00
#
_symmetry.space_group_name_H-M   'P 1'
#
loop_
_entity.id
_entity.type
_entity.pdbx_description
1 polymer ?
#
loop_
_entity_poly.entity_id
_entity_poly.type
_entity_poly.pdbx_seq_one_letter_code
_entity_poly.pdbx_strand_id
1 'polypeptide(L)'
;MQIIYQTSAGAAMLTDLTFWGLLVPFFYRDKFGLAFVTDGMHTLNAVFLLIDTFLNNMPFPWYRLAFFVFWSCAYVTFQWVLHASGAISWWPYPFLDLSSSGAPLWYLAMAIAHIPCFFLYWAIVKAKQTYFPRLFPHAYVRS
;
A
#
# COMPACT_ATOMS: atom_id res chain seq x y z
N MET A 1 -11.49 15.92 4.98
CA MET A 1 -11.75 14.68 4.20
C MET A 1 -10.60 14.31 3.27
N GLN A 2 -10.12 15.21 2.39
CA GLN A 2 -9.12 14.85 1.38
C GLN A 2 -7.80 14.28 1.94
N ILE A 3 -7.25 14.86 3.02
CA ILE A 3 -6.02 14.35 3.64
C ILE A 3 -6.26 12.95 4.23
N ILE A 4 -7.36 12.77 4.96
CA ILE A 4 -7.74 11.48 5.55
C ILE A 4 -7.85 10.40 4.46
N TYR A 5 -8.52 10.72 3.35
CA TYR A 5 -8.61 9.82 2.19
C TYR A 5 -7.22 9.48 1.64
N GLN A 6 -6.36 10.46 1.38
CA GLN A 6 -5.05 10.21 0.78
C GLN A 6 -4.11 9.45 1.71
N THR A 7 -4.18 9.73 3.01
CA THR A 7 -3.42 9.02 4.05
C THR A 7 -3.89 7.57 4.15
N SER A 8 -5.21 7.33 4.16
CA SER A 8 -5.81 6.00 4.29
C SER A 8 -5.64 5.18 3.01
N ALA A 9 -5.89 5.78 1.84
CA ALA A 9 -5.63 5.17 0.54
C ALA A 9 -4.15 4.81 0.36
N GLY A 10 -3.25 5.70 0.76
CA GLY A 10 -1.82 5.42 0.73
C GLY A 10 -1.42 4.23 1.61
N ALA A 11 -1.98 4.13 2.82
CA ALA A 11 -1.75 2.99 3.70
C ALA A 11 -2.31 1.69 3.10
N ALA A 12 -3.57 1.71 2.66
CA ALA A 12 -4.25 0.53 2.12
C ALA A 12 -3.57 -0.01 0.86
N MET A 13 -3.21 0.88 -0.06
CA MET A 13 -2.43 0.50 -1.25
C MET A 13 -1.09 -0.12 -0.88
N LEU A 14 -0.35 0.51 0.04
CA LEU A 14 0.97 0.06 0.42
C LEU A 14 0.90 -1.36 0.99
N THR A 15 -0.05 -1.63 1.89
CA THR A 15 -0.21 -2.95 2.48
C THR A 15 -0.66 -3.99 1.46
N ASP A 16 -1.62 -3.67 0.60
CA ASP A 16 -2.21 -4.66 -0.32
C ASP A 16 -1.32 -4.95 -1.52
N LEU A 17 -0.66 -3.94 -2.08
CA LEU A 17 0.28 -4.15 -3.18
C LEU A 17 1.56 -4.84 -2.71
N THR A 18 2.04 -4.53 -1.51
CA THR A 18 3.15 -5.28 -0.91
C THR A 18 2.73 -6.72 -0.64
N PHE A 19 1.52 -6.94 -0.12
CA PHE A 19 1.03 -8.29 0.14
C PHE A 19 0.88 -9.11 -1.15
N TRP A 20 0.06 -8.66 -2.09
CA TRP A 20 -0.26 -9.39 -3.32
C TRP A 20 0.88 -9.41 -4.34
N GLY A 21 1.63 -8.31 -4.45
CA GLY A 21 2.67 -8.14 -5.46
C GLY A 21 4.05 -8.63 -5.02
N LEU A 22 4.35 -8.64 -3.72
CA LEU A 22 5.67 -9.01 -3.20
C LEU A 22 5.62 -10.23 -2.27
N LEU A 23 4.77 -10.22 -1.24
CA LEU A 23 4.79 -11.29 -0.24
C LEU A 23 4.22 -12.60 -0.79
N VAL A 24 3.07 -12.55 -1.47
CA VAL A 24 2.43 -13.73 -2.07
C VAL A 24 3.36 -14.43 -3.09
N PRO A 25 3.94 -13.73 -4.09
CA PRO A 25 4.73 -14.40 -5.12
C PRO A 25 6.11 -14.88 -4.66
N PHE A 26 6.74 -14.21 -3.69
CA PHE A 26 8.14 -14.45 -3.34
C PHE A 26 8.35 -15.09 -1.96
N PHE A 27 7.42 -14.92 -1.02
CA PHE A 27 7.63 -15.31 0.39
C PHE A 27 6.55 -16.24 0.97
N TYR A 28 5.47 -16.50 0.22
CA TYR A 28 4.32 -17.26 0.70
C TYR A 28 4.54 -18.77 0.55
N ARG A 29 5.26 -19.36 1.52
CA ARG A 29 5.39 -20.82 1.68
C ARG A 29 4.60 -21.29 2.90
N ASP A 30 3.58 -22.12 2.66
CA ASP A 30 2.91 -23.04 3.59
C ASP A 30 2.40 -22.48 4.94
N LYS A 31 1.73 -21.32 4.93
CA LYS A 31 1.07 -20.74 6.13
C LYS A 31 -0.46 -20.80 6.07
N PHE A 32 -1.02 -21.96 5.69
CA PHE A 32 -2.47 -22.17 5.44
C PHE A 32 -3.43 -21.78 6.59
N GLY A 33 -2.96 -21.64 7.85
CA GLY A 33 -3.82 -21.31 9.00
C GLY A 33 -4.09 -19.82 9.21
N LEU A 34 -3.08 -18.95 9.07
CA LEU A 34 -3.27 -17.49 9.10
C LEU A 34 -3.56 -16.90 7.71
N ALA A 35 -3.22 -17.65 6.66
CA ALA A 35 -3.47 -17.34 5.26
C ALA A 35 -4.88 -16.78 5.05
N PHE A 36 -5.92 -17.54 5.38
CA PHE A 36 -7.29 -17.15 5.03
C PHE A 36 -7.73 -15.80 5.62
N VAL A 37 -7.37 -15.52 6.88
CA VAL A 37 -7.73 -14.25 7.53
C VAL A 37 -6.91 -13.10 6.94
N THR A 38 -5.61 -13.29 6.76
CA THR A 38 -4.72 -12.25 6.19
C THR A 38 -5.06 -11.96 4.73
N ASP A 39 -5.23 -13.00 3.91
CA ASP A 39 -5.68 -12.92 2.51
C ASP A 39 -7.04 -12.22 2.42
N GLY A 40 -7.98 -12.59 3.30
CA GLY A 40 -9.29 -11.97 3.40
C GLY A 40 -9.23 -10.49 3.74
N MET A 41 -8.41 -10.11 4.73
CA MET A 41 -8.22 -8.71 5.11
C MET A 41 -7.65 -7.87 3.97
N HIS A 42 -6.60 -8.35 3.29
CA HIS A 42 -6.00 -7.64 2.16
C HIS A 42 -6.93 -7.58 0.94
N THR A 43 -7.73 -8.62 0.71
CA THR A 43 -8.75 -8.60 -0.35
C THR A 43 -9.84 -7.58 -0.05
N LEU A 44 -10.38 -7.60 1.17
CA LEU A 44 -11.44 -6.68 1.60
C LEU A 44 -10.96 -5.23 1.57
N ASN A 45 -9.73 -4.98 2.02
CA ASN A 45 -9.13 -3.65 1.98
C ASN A 45 -8.99 -3.13 0.54
N ALA A 46 -8.52 -3.98 -0.39
CA ALA A 46 -8.42 -3.62 -1.80
C ALA A 46 -9.80 -3.33 -2.42
N VAL A 47 -10.80 -4.16 -2.11
CA VAL A 47 -12.19 -3.94 -2.55
C VAL A 47 -12.76 -2.64 -2.00
N PHE A 48 -12.61 -2.38 -0.70
CA PHE A 48 -13.11 -1.16 -0.09
C PHE A 48 -12.42 0.10 -0.62
N LEU A 49 -11.11 0.03 -0.89
CA LEU A 49 -10.37 1.12 -1.52
C LEU A 49 -10.92 1.44 -2.93
N LEU A 50 -11.20 0.40 -3.73
CA LEU A 50 -11.78 0.57 -5.07
C LEU A 50 -13.21 1.12 -5.01
N ILE A 51 -14.03 0.64 -4.07
CA ILE A 51 -15.39 1.16 -3.84
C ILE A 51 -15.33 2.62 -3.44
N ASP A 52 -14.50 3.00 -2.46
CA ASP A 52 -14.34 4.40 -2.05
C ASP A 52 -13.89 5.26 -3.23
N THR A 53 -12.86 4.81 -3.97
CA THR A 53 -12.37 5.47 -5.19
C THR A 53 -13.47 5.66 -6.24
N PHE A 54 -14.34 4.66 -6.41
CA PHE A 54 -15.46 4.71 -7.33
C PHE A 54 -16.52 5.73 -6.87
N LEU A 55 -16.88 5.72 -5.58
CA LEU A 55 -17.92 6.56 -5.00
C LEU A 55 -17.49 8.01 -4.77
N ASN A 56 -16.19 8.30 -4.64
CA ASN A 56 -15.69 9.65 -4.37
C ASN A 56 -14.91 10.26 -5.55
N ASN A 57 -14.88 11.59 -5.68
CA ASN A 57 -14.16 12.28 -6.76
C ASN A 57 -12.86 12.96 -6.31
N MET A 58 -12.26 12.51 -5.20
CA MET A 58 -11.09 13.15 -4.63
C MET A 58 -9.84 12.92 -5.50
N PRO A 59 -9.08 13.98 -5.83
CA PRO A 59 -7.87 13.83 -6.62
C PRO A 59 -6.74 13.21 -5.81
N PHE A 60 -5.92 12.42 -6.49
CA PHE A 60 -4.72 11.78 -5.94
C PHE A 60 -3.46 12.35 -6.63
N PRO A 61 -2.88 13.46 -6.14
CA PRO A 61 -1.75 14.12 -6.79
C PRO A 61 -0.42 13.40 -6.52
N TRP A 62 0.59 13.64 -7.37
CA TRP A 62 1.90 12.96 -7.33
C TRP A 62 2.66 13.10 -6.02
N TYR A 63 2.59 14.26 -5.36
CA TYR A 63 3.28 14.47 -4.08
C TYR A 63 2.76 13.59 -2.93
N ARG A 64 1.66 12.84 -3.15
CA ARG A 64 1.15 11.84 -2.20
C ARG A 64 2.02 10.59 -2.11
N LEU A 65 3.01 10.43 -2.98
CA LEU A 65 4.10 9.47 -2.77
C LEU A 65 4.80 9.70 -1.42
N ALA A 66 4.79 10.91 -0.87
CA ALA A 66 5.30 11.18 0.47
C ALA A 66 4.62 10.34 1.56
N PHE A 67 3.33 9.99 1.40
CA PHE A 67 2.64 9.11 2.35
C PHE A 67 3.13 7.67 2.28
N PHE A 68 3.56 7.20 1.11
CA PHE A 68 4.16 5.87 0.94
C PHE A 68 5.46 5.80 1.72
N VAL A 69 6.31 6.82 1.55
CA VAL A 69 7.57 6.94 2.30
C VAL A 69 7.30 7.04 3.80
N PHE A 70 6.37 7.91 4.20
CA PHE A 70 6.02 8.09 5.61
C PHE A 70 5.54 6.80 6.26
N TRP A 71 4.58 6.09 5.65
CA TRP A 71 4.04 4.84 6.19
C TRP A 71 5.08 3.73 6.26
N SER A 72 5.96 3.63 5.26
CA SER A 72 7.05 2.66 5.27
C SER A 72 8.07 2.96 6.36
N CYS A 73 8.48 4.22 6.52
CA CYS A 73 9.36 4.62 7.61
C CYS A 73 8.72 4.38 8.98
N ALA A 74 7.42 4.70 9.14
CA ALA A 74 6.67 4.46 10.37
C ALA A 74 6.61 2.96 10.70
N TYR A 75 6.32 2.12 9.72
CA TYR A 75 6.30 0.66 9.88
C TYR A 75 7.67 0.10 10.29
N VAL A 76 8.74 0.49 9.59
CA VAL A 76 10.11 0.05 9.92
C VAL A 76 10.48 0.49 11.33
N THR A 77 10.22 1.75 11.69
CA THR A 77 10.49 2.29 13.02
C THR A 77 9.74 1.51 14.09
N PHE A 78 8.45 1.23 13.87
CA PHE A 78 7.62 0.47 14.80
C PHE A 78 8.15 -0.96 15.02
N GLN A 79 8.49 -1.67 13.94
CA GLN A 79 9.07 -3.02 14.02
C GLN A 79 10.41 -3.02 14.77
N TRP A 80 11.24 -2.01 14.53
CA TRP A 80 12.51 -1.84 15.20
C TRP A 80 12.37 -1.60 16.70
N VAL A 81 11.42 -0.76 17.10
CA VAL A 81 11.12 -0.51 18.52
C VAL A 81 10.64 -1.79 19.22
N LEU A 82 9.78 -2.59 18.57
CA LEU A 82 9.32 -3.87 19.13
C LEU A 82 10.46 -4.89 19.28
N HIS A 83 11.37 -4.93 18.32
CA HIS A 83 12.52 -5.82 18.39
C HIS A 83 13.51 -5.38 19.48
N ALA A 84 13.80 -4.07 19.55
CA ALA A 84 14.69 -3.49 20.55
C ALA A 84 14.16 -3.60 21.99
N SER A 85 12.83 -3.60 22.17
CA SER A 85 12.21 -3.81 23.48
C SER A 85 12.15 -5.28 23.92
N GLY A 86 12.59 -6.21 23.07
CA GLY A 86 12.51 -7.65 23.32
C GLY A 86 11.12 -8.25 23.16
N ALA A 87 10.13 -7.48 22.69
CA ALA A 87 8.78 -7.98 22.44
C ALA A 87 8.75 -9.01 21.29
N ILE A 88 9.68 -8.90 20.34
CA ILE A 88 9.86 -9.84 19.24
C ILE A 88 11.36 -10.15 19.10
N SER A 89 11.73 -11.43 19.10
CA SER A 89 13.13 -11.89 18.99
C SER A 89 13.57 -12.27 17.57
N TRP A 90 12.70 -12.05 16.58
CA TRP A 90 12.90 -12.45 15.18
C TRP A 90 12.44 -11.34 14.24
N TRP A 91 13.03 -11.27 13.05
CA TRP A 91 12.62 -10.30 12.04
C TRP A 91 11.51 -10.87 11.16
N PRO A 92 10.37 -10.16 11.01
CA PRO A 92 9.30 -10.63 10.15
C PRO A 92 9.64 -10.61 8.67
N TYR A 93 10.58 -9.75 8.27
CA TYR A 93 11.02 -9.62 6.90
C TYR A 93 12.54 -9.44 6.82
N PRO A 94 13.20 -9.96 5.76
CA PRO A 94 14.64 -9.83 5.58
C PRO A 94 15.12 -8.38 5.50
N PHE A 95 14.28 -7.48 4.99
CA PHE A 95 14.63 -6.06 4.85
C PHE A 95 14.72 -5.30 6.18
N LEU A 96 14.27 -5.90 7.29
CA LEU A 96 14.37 -5.30 8.62
C LEU A 96 15.69 -5.64 9.31
N ASP A 97 16.41 -6.65 8.84
CA ASP A 97 17.65 -7.11 9.43
C ASP A 97 18.86 -6.35 8.88
N LEU A 98 19.36 -5.37 9.64
CA LEU A 98 20.57 -4.61 9.28
C LEU A 98 21.88 -5.40 9.45
N SER A 99 21.85 -6.58 10.08
CA SER A 99 23.06 -7.43 10.18
C SER A 99 23.39 -8.13 8.86
N SER A 100 22.42 -8.23 7.95
CA SER A 100 22.58 -8.80 6.62
C SER A 100 23.40 -7.87 5.72
N SER A 101 24.41 -8.42 5.04
CA SER A 101 25.20 -7.69 4.03
C SER A 101 24.34 -7.20 2.84
N GLY A 102 23.18 -7.82 2.62
CA GLY A 102 22.21 -7.42 1.61
C GLY A 102 21.23 -6.32 2.05
N ALA A 103 21.31 -5.81 3.29
CA ALA A 103 20.34 -4.84 3.80
C ALA A 103 20.18 -3.60 2.90
N PRO A 104 21.24 -2.93 2.41
CA PRO A 104 21.09 -1.77 1.53
C PRO A 104 20.30 -2.07 0.25
N LEU A 105 20.50 -3.27 -0.32
CA LEU A 105 19.78 -3.70 -1.52
C LEU A 105 18.29 -3.93 -1.23
N TRP A 106 17.95 -4.47 -0.06
CA TRP A 106 16.56 -4.62 0.35
C TRP A 106 15.85 -3.28 0.50
N TYR A 107 16.48 -2.30 1.17
CA TYR A 107 15.90 -0.95 1.30
C TYR A 107 15.75 -0.27 -0.07
N LEU A 108 16.74 -0.42 -0.96
CA LEU A 108 16.67 0.10 -2.32
C LEU A 108 15.54 -0.57 -3.13
N ALA A 109 15.44 -1.90 -3.07
CA ALA A 109 14.40 -2.66 -3.75
C ALA A 109 13.00 -2.24 -3.27
N MET A 110 12.82 -2.08 -1.95
CA MET A 110 11.58 -1.56 -1.40
C MET A 110 11.30 -0.15 -1.92
N ALA A 111 12.26 0.78 -1.86
CA ALA A 111 12.07 2.15 -2.37
C ALA A 111 11.63 2.17 -3.84
N ILE A 112 12.26 1.32 -4.67
CA ILE A 112 11.89 1.16 -6.09
C ILE A 112 10.47 0.59 -6.21
N ALA A 113 10.11 -0.42 -5.42
CA ALA A 113 8.79 -1.06 -5.46
C ALA A 113 7.62 -0.11 -5.13
N HIS A 114 7.85 0.93 -4.33
CA HIS A 114 6.81 1.94 -4.03
C HIS A 114 6.38 2.73 -5.27
N ILE A 115 7.30 2.94 -6.23
CA ILE A 115 7.04 3.74 -7.45
C ILE A 115 5.97 3.08 -8.34
N PRO A 116 6.12 1.81 -8.81
CA PRO A 116 5.08 1.17 -9.61
C PRO A 116 3.78 0.98 -8.81
N CYS A 117 3.86 0.75 -7.49
CA CYS A 117 2.68 0.63 -6.65
C CYS A 117 1.87 1.94 -6.62
N PHE A 118 2.55 3.07 -6.38
CA PHE A 118 1.95 4.39 -6.44
C PHE A 118 1.37 4.68 -7.83
N PHE A 119 2.15 4.40 -8.87
CA PHE A 119 1.77 4.67 -10.25
C PHE A 119 0.49 3.92 -10.66
N LEU A 120 0.34 2.65 -10.27
CA LEU A 120 -0.82 1.84 -10.60
C LEU A 120 -2.13 2.48 -10.12
N TYR A 121 -2.21 2.86 -8.85
CA TYR A 121 -3.41 3.50 -8.32
C TYR A 121 -3.61 4.92 -8.81
N TRP A 122 -2.52 5.69 -8.94
CA TRP A 122 -2.59 7.00 -9.56
C TRP A 122 -3.22 6.89 -10.96
N ALA A 123 -2.84 5.89 -11.74
CA ALA A 123 -3.41 5.61 -13.05
C ALA A 123 -4.90 5.23 -12.97
N ILE A 124 -5.31 4.42 -11.99
CA ILE A 124 -6.73 4.08 -11.75
C ILE A 124 -7.56 5.33 -11.46
N VAL A 125 -7.13 6.16 -10.51
CA VAL A 125 -7.83 7.41 -10.16
C VAL A 125 -7.86 8.35 -11.37
N LYS A 126 -6.75 8.49 -12.10
CA LYS A 126 -6.65 9.37 -13.27
C LYS A 126 -7.53 8.89 -14.42
N ALA A 127 -7.58 7.58 -14.67
CA ALA A 127 -8.44 6.97 -15.66
C ALA A 127 -9.91 7.25 -15.32
N LYS A 128 -10.32 6.99 -14.07
CA LYS A 128 -11.68 7.32 -13.59
C LYS A 128 -12.03 8.78 -13.88
N GLN A 129 -11.19 9.71 -13.43
CA GLN A 129 -11.43 11.15 -13.61
C GLN A 129 -11.48 11.59 -15.08
N THR A 130 -10.83 10.86 -15.99
CA THR A 130 -10.79 11.18 -17.43
C THR A 130 -11.98 10.57 -18.18
N TYR A 131 -12.35 9.32 -17.86
CA TYR A 131 -13.36 8.58 -18.62
C TYR A 131 -14.78 8.71 -18.04
N PHE A 132 -14.95 8.79 -16.71
CA PHE A 132 -16.29 8.81 -16.11
C PHE A 132 -17.12 10.04 -16.50
N PRO A 133 -16.57 11.26 -16.56
CA PRO A 133 -17.32 12.42 -17.05
C PRO A 133 -17.77 12.27 -18.51
N ARG A 134 -17.05 11.49 -19.33
CA ARG A 134 -17.39 11.22 -20.73
C ARG A 134 -18.47 10.15 -20.87
N LEU A 135 -18.43 9.13 -20.02
CA LEU A 135 -19.38 8.01 -20.03
C LEU A 135 -20.70 8.34 -19.31
N PHE A 136 -20.65 9.17 -18.28
CA PHE A 136 -21.79 9.54 -17.44
C PHE A 136 -21.94 11.07 -17.33
N PRO A 137 -22.16 11.79 -18.44
CA PRO A 137 -22.18 13.25 -18.45
C PRO A 137 -23.27 13.84 -17.53
N HIS A 138 -24.41 13.16 -17.38
CA HIS A 138 -25.51 13.60 -16.51
C HIS A 138 -25.26 13.36 -15.02
N ALA A 139 -24.40 12.40 -14.65
CA ALA A 139 -24.03 12.15 -13.26
C ALA A 139 -22.91 13.09 -12.77
N TYR A 140 -22.23 13.78 -13.69
CA TYR A 140 -21.09 14.65 -13.44
C TYR A 140 -21.35 16.12 -13.84
N VAL A 141 -22.62 16.51 -14.01
CA VAL A 141 -22.99 17.92 -14.21
C VAL A 141 -22.55 18.70 -12.98
N ARG A 142 -21.63 19.65 -13.17
CA ARG A 142 -21.17 20.56 -12.12
C ARG A 142 -22.39 21.31 -11.57
N SER A 143 -22.80 21.01 -10.34
CA SER A 143 -23.55 21.94 -9.49
C SER A 143 -22.62 23.03 -8.97
#